data_AF-A0A1F5X3B3-F1
#
_entry.id   AF-A0A1F5X3B3-F1
#
_cell.length_a   1.000
_cell.length_b   1.000
_cell.length_c   1.000
_cell.angle_alpha   90.00
_cell.angle_beta   90.00
_cell.angle_gamma   90.00
#
_symmetry.space_group_name_H-M   'P 1'
#
loop_
_entity.id
_entity.type
_entity.pdbx_description
1 polymer ?
#
loop_
_entity_poly.entity_id
_entity_poly.type
_entity_poly.pdbx_seq_one_letter_code
_entity_poly.pdbx_strand_id
1 'polypeptide(L)'
;MAQAKLNARSSQEFVPIREIRDGIVVLKNGGLRMILMASSLNFSLKSAEEQEATIYQYQNFLNSLDFTVQFFIQSRKLNITPYLETLKEAEKNQLNELLKIQTREYIEFIKNFVETSNTVTKSFYAVVPYDPPAFETPKGALDSLLGIFSGKKNEVKKIPDEKFEEYKTQIFQRVDTVAQGLTSAGVRVAPLNTDELVELYYSLFNPGEIEKGRAPEIQ
;
A
#
# COMPACT_ATOMS: atom_id res chain seq x y z
N MET A 1 43.98 -0.05 -17.85
CA MET A 1 43.35 0.10 -16.53
C MET A 1 41.91 -0.38 -16.65
N ALA A 2 41.57 -1.48 -15.97
CA ALA A 2 40.25 -2.10 -16.07
C ALA A 2 39.20 -1.28 -15.32
N GLN A 3 38.10 -0.91 -15.99
CA GLN A 3 36.95 -0.28 -15.36
C GLN A 3 36.28 -1.29 -14.42
N ALA A 4 36.22 -0.97 -13.14
CA ALA A 4 35.47 -1.75 -12.16
C ALA A 4 33.97 -1.67 -12.50
N LYS A 5 33.39 -2.79 -12.94
CA LYS A 5 31.93 -2.94 -12.98
C LYS A 5 31.41 -2.75 -11.56
N LEU A 6 30.67 -1.67 -11.32
CA LEU A 6 29.85 -1.50 -10.14
C LEU A 6 28.88 -2.68 -10.07
N ASN A 7 29.14 -3.62 -9.16
CA ASN A 7 28.17 -4.66 -8.78
C ASN A 7 27.04 -4.01 -7.99
N ALA A 8 26.19 -3.25 -8.66
CA ALA A 8 24.92 -2.81 -8.09
C ALA A 8 24.06 -4.07 -7.92
N ARG A 9 23.81 -4.46 -6.66
CA ARG A 9 22.77 -5.46 -6.36
C ARG A 9 21.47 -4.99 -7.00
N SER A 10 20.76 -5.91 -7.66
CA SER A 10 19.48 -5.61 -8.27
C SER A 10 18.53 -5.04 -7.21
N SER A 11 17.78 -3.98 -7.53
CA SER A 11 16.75 -3.40 -6.64
C SER A 11 15.72 -4.44 -6.17
N GLN A 12 15.59 -5.57 -6.89
CA GLN A 12 14.73 -6.70 -6.51
C GLN A 12 15.25 -7.46 -5.26
N GLU A 13 16.54 -7.34 -4.92
CA GLU A 13 17.08 -7.86 -3.66
C GLU A 13 16.55 -7.10 -2.44
N PHE A 14 16.18 -5.82 -2.59
CA PHE A 14 15.64 -4.97 -1.52
C PHE A 14 14.16 -5.17 -1.25
N VAL A 15 13.38 -5.69 -2.20
CA VAL A 15 11.95 -5.94 -1.99
C VAL A 15 11.80 -7.21 -1.12
N PRO A 16 11.28 -7.12 0.11
CA PRO A 16 11.18 -8.27 1.01
C PRO A 16 10.01 -9.20 0.65
N ILE A 17 9.32 -8.98 -0.48
CA ILE A 17 8.14 -9.72 -0.92
C ILE A 17 8.59 -10.96 -1.70
N ARG A 18 8.01 -12.12 -1.35
CA ARG A 18 8.19 -13.40 -2.06
C ARG A 18 7.08 -13.59 -3.08
N GLU A 19 5.83 -13.44 -2.65
CA GLU A 19 4.63 -13.59 -3.50
C GLU A 19 3.45 -12.81 -2.89
N ILE A 20 2.44 -12.51 -3.70
CA ILE A 20 1.15 -11.99 -3.25
C ILE A 20 0.10 -13.01 -3.69
N ARG A 21 -0.70 -13.51 -2.75
CA ARG A 21 -1.73 -14.52 -2.98
C ARG A 21 -2.91 -14.25 -2.06
N ASP A 22 -4.13 -14.36 -2.58
CA ASP A 22 -5.39 -14.18 -1.84
C ASP A 22 -5.47 -12.87 -1.03
N GLY A 23 -4.95 -11.75 -1.57
CA GLY A 23 -4.90 -10.48 -0.84
C GLY A 23 -3.89 -10.44 0.33
N ILE A 24 -2.97 -11.41 0.39
CA ILE A 24 -1.93 -11.51 1.41
C ILE A 24 -0.56 -11.38 0.76
N VAL A 25 0.26 -10.49 1.33
CA VAL A 25 1.66 -10.33 0.96
C VAL A 25 2.49 -11.30 1.78
N VAL A 26 3.15 -12.25 1.12
CA VAL A 26 4.06 -13.19 1.76
C VAL A 26 5.48 -12.70 1.60
N LEU A 27 6.16 -12.48 2.71
CA LEU A 27 7.54 -12.01 2.75
C LEU A 27 8.54 -13.16 2.56
N LYS A 28 9.77 -12.81 2.18
CA LYS A 28 10.90 -13.74 2.04
C LYS A 28 11.30 -14.40 3.36
N ASN A 29 10.91 -13.88 4.52
CA ASN A 29 11.11 -14.53 5.82
C ASN A 29 9.94 -15.44 6.22
N GLY A 30 8.90 -15.58 5.37
CA GLY A 30 7.69 -16.34 5.68
C GLY A 30 6.63 -15.56 6.46
N GLY A 31 6.87 -14.28 6.79
CA GLY A 31 5.85 -13.42 7.39
C GLY A 31 4.73 -13.07 6.40
N LEU A 32 3.51 -12.95 6.90
CA LEU A 32 2.32 -12.57 6.14
C LEU A 32 1.95 -11.13 6.50
N ARG A 33 1.56 -10.33 5.51
CA ARG A 33 1.01 -8.97 5.71
C ARG A 33 -0.30 -8.85 4.94
N MET A 34 -1.33 -8.35 5.61
CA MET A 34 -2.55 -7.87 4.99
C MET A 34 -2.61 -6.35 5.13
N ILE A 35 -3.03 -5.69 4.07
CA ILE A 35 -3.09 -4.22 4.02
C ILE A 35 -4.56 -3.83 3.89
N LEU A 36 -5.01 -2.97 4.80
CA LEU A 36 -6.35 -2.39 4.79
C LEU A 36 -6.23 -0.95 4.30
N MET A 37 -7.04 -0.56 3.33
CA MET A 37 -7.26 0.85 3.02
C MET A 37 -8.24 1.44 4.05
N ALA A 38 -7.95 2.64 4.55
CA ALA A 38 -8.74 3.34 5.54
C ALA A 38 -9.30 4.66 4.99
N SER A 39 -10.54 5.00 5.37
CA SER A 39 -11.15 6.28 5.05
C SER A 39 -10.58 7.41 5.91
N SER A 40 -10.67 8.65 5.43
CA SER A 40 -10.50 9.82 6.28
C SER A 40 -11.73 10.07 7.15
N LEU A 41 -11.54 10.80 8.24
CA LEU A 41 -12.59 11.27 9.14
C LEU A 41 -12.49 12.78 9.30
N ASN A 42 -13.60 13.51 9.12
CA ASN A 42 -13.67 14.96 9.35
C ASN A 42 -13.78 15.27 10.85
N PHE A 43 -12.75 14.93 11.61
CA PHE A 43 -12.74 15.00 13.07
C PHE A 43 -13.04 16.41 13.59
N SER A 44 -12.49 17.45 12.96
CA SER A 44 -12.68 18.85 13.38
C SER A 44 -14.10 19.40 13.20
N LEU A 45 -14.96 18.73 12.42
CA LEU A 45 -16.35 19.15 12.20
C LEU A 45 -17.32 18.50 13.20
N LYS A 46 -16.84 17.58 14.03
CA LYS A 46 -17.63 16.90 15.06
C LYS A 46 -17.81 17.77 16.29
N SER A 47 -18.88 17.54 17.07
CA SER A 47 -19.04 18.17 18.39
C SER A 47 -17.93 17.72 19.35
N ALA A 48 -17.74 18.45 20.47
CA ALA A 48 -16.73 18.09 21.46
C ALA A 48 -16.98 16.69 22.04
N GLU A 49 -18.24 16.36 22.31
CA GLU A 49 -18.65 15.04 22.83
C GLU A 49 -18.38 13.93 21.80
N GLU A 50 -18.64 14.18 20.52
CA GLU A 50 -18.35 13.23 19.45
C GLU A 50 -16.83 13.03 19.24
N GLN A 51 -16.05 14.10 19.37
CA GLN A 51 -14.59 14.05 19.31
C GLN A 51 -14.03 13.22 20.46
N GLU A 52 -14.50 13.46 21.69
CA GLU A 52 -14.11 12.69 22.87
C GLU A 52 -14.50 11.22 22.75
N ALA A 53 -15.72 10.93 22.30
CA ALA A 53 -16.16 9.56 22.05
C ALA A 53 -15.27 8.85 21.01
N THR A 54 -14.90 9.53 19.93
CA THR A 54 -14.00 9.00 18.90
C THR A 54 -12.62 8.68 19.48
N ILE A 55 -12.05 9.59 20.28
CA ILE A 55 -10.76 9.39 20.95
C ILE A 55 -10.82 8.19 21.90
N TYR A 56 -11.89 8.09 22.69
CA TYR A 56 -12.08 6.98 23.62
C TYR A 56 -12.18 5.63 22.90
N GLN A 57 -12.91 5.56 21.79
CA GLN A 57 -12.97 4.34 20.97
C GLN A 57 -11.62 3.98 20.36
N TYR A 58 -10.87 4.97 19.87
CA TYR A 58 -9.52 4.74 19.35
C TYR A 58 -8.57 4.22 20.45
N GLN A 59 -8.67 4.75 21.67
CA GLN A 59 -7.91 4.24 22.82
C GLN A 59 -8.26 2.79 23.14
N ASN A 60 -9.56 2.44 23.17
CA ASN A 60 -10.00 1.07 23.40
C ASN A 60 -9.47 0.11 22.32
N PHE A 61 -9.49 0.54 21.05
CA PHE A 61 -8.87 -0.20 19.96
C PHE A 61 -7.38 -0.45 20.22
N LEU A 62 -6.59 0.58 20.54
CA LEU A 62 -5.16 0.41 20.82
C LEU A 62 -4.90 -0.54 22.00
N ASN A 63 -5.72 -0.45 23.05
CA ASN A 63 -5.61 -1.33 24.22
C ASN A 63 -6.01 -2.79 23.93
N SER A 64 -6.80 -3.04 22.88
CA SER A 64 -7.23 -4.38 22.49
C SER A 64 -6.18 -5.16 21.67
N LEU A 65 -5.14 -4.48 21.16
CA LEU A 65 -4.14 -5.08 20.30
C LEU A 65 -3.09 -5.85 21.12
N ASP A 66 -2.93 -7.13 20.81
CA ASP A 66 -1.84 -7.99 21.28
C ASP A 66 -0.72 -8.18 20.21
N PHE A 67 -0.83 -7.47 19.08
CA PHE A 67 0.16 -7.43 18.00
C PHE A 67 0.37 -6.01 17.48
N THR A 68 1.50 -5.79 16.79
CA THR A 68 1.81 -4.48 16.20
C THR A 68 0.95 -4.20 14.97
N VAL A 69 0.42 -2.99 14.85
CA VAL A 69 -0.23 -2.50 13.62
C VAL A 69 0.58 -1.32 13.10
N GLN A 70 0.85 -1.29 11.80
CA GLN A 70 1.57 -0.18 11.18
C GLN A 70 0.59 0.68 10.37
N PHE A 71 0.55 1.98 10.67
CA PHE A 71 -0.16 2.94 9.84
C PHE A 71 0.79 3.53 8.79
N PHE A 72 0.34 3.54 7.54
CA PHE A 72 1.08 4.08 6.41
C PHE A 72 0.20 5.08 5.67
N ILE A 73 0.73 6.29 5.44
CA ILE A 73 0.05 7.33 4.69
C ILE A 73 0.84 7.59 3.42
N GLN A 74 0.18 7.49 2.28
CA GLN A 74 0.75 7.84 0.99
C GLN A 74 0.16 9.17 0.52
N SER A 75 1.04 10.16 0.30
CA SER A 75 0.65 11.44 -0.29
C SER A 75 1.13 11.47 -1.74
N ARG A 76 0.23 11.73 -2.69
CA ARG A 76 0.56 11.89 -4.11
C ARG A 76 0.04 13.22 -4.63
N LYS A 77 0.69 13.77 -5.65
CA LYS A 77 0.12 14.89 -6.40
C LYS A 77 -1.17 14.45 -7.07
N LEU A 78 -2.17 15.32 -7.05
CA LEU A 78 -3.43 15.06 -7.72
C LEU A 78 -3.19 14.92 -9.23
N ASN A 79 -3.44 13.74 -9.78
CA ASN A 79 -3.39 13.53 -11.23
C ASN A 79 -4.72 13.95 -11.86
N ILE A 80 -4.74 15.13 -12.48
CA ILE A 80 -5.92 15.64 -13.20
C ILE A 80 -5.95 15.22 -14.68
N THR A 81 -4.94 14.48 -15.16
CA THR A 81 -4.84 14.09 -16.58
C THR A 81 -6.12 13.42 -17.11
N PRO A 82 -6.71 12.43 -16.41
CA PRO A 82 -7.95 11.81 -16.88
C PRO A 82 -9.10 12.82 -17.02
N TYR A 83 -9.21 13.76 -16.07
CA TYR A 83 -10.21 14.82 -16.14
C TYR A 83 -9.97 15.75 -17.34
N LEU A 84 -8.72 16.18 -17.56
CA LEU A 84 -8.38 17.01 -18.72
C LEU A 84 -8.63 16.28 -20.05
N GLU A 85 -8.44 14.97 -20.10
CA GLU A 85 -8.77 14.14 -21.28
C GLU A 85 -10.27 14.16 -21.56
N THR A 86 -11.12 14.01 -20.54
CA THR A 86 -12.58 14.10 -20.72
C THR A 86 -13.01 15.46 -21.25
N LEU A 87 -12.39 16.55 -20.78
CA LEU A 87 -12.67 17.90 -21.28
C LEU A 87 -12.20 18.10 -22.73
N LYS A 88 -11.04 17.56 -23.10
CA LYS A 88 -10.53 17.60 -24.48
C LYS A 88 -11.42 16.82 -25.43
N GLU A 89 -11.98 15.69 -24.99
CA GLU A 89 -12.94 14.93 -25.77
C GLU A 89 -14.25 15.71 -25.96
N ALA A 90 -14.75 16.35 -24.90
CA ALA A 90 -15.90 17.24 -24.98
C ALA A 90 -15.65 18.44 -25.93
N GLU A 91 -14.46 19.05 -25.89
CA GLU A 91 -14.05 20.14 -26.79
C GLU A 91 -14.10 19.71 -28.27
N LYS A 92 -13.62 18.50 -28.59
CA LYS A 92 -13.64 17.96 -29.96
C LYS A 92 -15.05 17.77 -30.50
N ASN A 93 -15.99 17.41 -29.63
CA ASN A 93 -17.39 17.15 -30.00
C ASN A 93 -18.24 18.43 -30.03
N GLN A 94 -17.69 19.58 -29.65
CA GLN A 94 -18.42 20.85 -29.61
C GLN A 94 -18.52 21.48 -31.01
N LEU A 95 -19.75 21.80 -31.43
CA LEU A 95 -20.03 22.41 -32.74
C LEU A 95 -19.96 23.95 -32.70
N ASN A 96 -20.15 24.55 -31.53
CA ASN A 96 -20.11 26.00 -31.35
C ASN A 96 -18.67 26.47 -31.06
N GLU A 97 -18.11 27.28 -31.96
CA GLU A 97 -16.74 27.82 -31.83
C GLU A 97 -16.51 28.63 -30.54
N LEU A 98 -17.49 29.42 -30.07
CA LEU A 98 -17.33 30.18 -28.83
C LEU A 98 -17.21 29.25 -27.61
N LEU A 99 -18.05 28.21 -27.56
CA LEU A 99 -17.99 27.21 -26.48
C LEU A 99 -16.71 26.38 -26.54
N LYS A 100 -16.18 26.14 -27.74
CA LYS A 100 -14.90 25.47 -27.93
C LYS A 100 -13.73 26.29 -27.37
N ILE A 101 -13.68 27.59 -27.69
CA ILE A 101 -12.69 28.53 -27.14
C ILE A 101 -12.79 28.55 -25.61
N GLN A 102 -14.01 28.69 -25.07
CA GLN A 102 -14.22 28.72 -23.62
C GLN A 102 -13.80 27.42 -22.92
N THR A 103 -14.05 26.26 -23.55
CA THR A 103 -13.61 24.96 -23.02
C THR A 103 -12.09 24.87 -22.97
N ARG A 104 -11.40 25.35 -24.01
CA ARG A 104 -9.93 25.39 -24.05
C ARG A 104 -9.34 26.30 -22.98
N GLU A 105 -9.90 27.50 -22.81
CA GLU A 105 -9.48 28.42 -21.74
C GLU A 105 -9.70 27.81 -20.35
N TYR A 106 -10.82 27.12 -20.15
CA TYR A 106 -11.10 26.41 -18.89
C TYR A 106 -10.09 25.28 -18.63
N ILE A 107 -9.73 24.49 -19.65
CA ILE A 107 -8.69 23.46 -19.55
C ILE A 107 -7.35 24.08 -19.11
N GLU A 108 -6.93 25.18 -19.74
CA GLU A 108 -5.69 25.88 -19.38
C GLU A 108 -5.74 26.47 -17.97
N PHE A 109 -6.86 27.08 -17.60
CA PHE A 109 -7.08 27.59 -16.24
C PHE A 109 -6.93 26.49 -15.19
N ILE A 110 -7.63 25.36 -15.36
CA ILE A 110 -7.57 24.25 -14.40
C ILE A 110 -6.16 23.67 -14.31
N LYS A 111 -5.48 23.52 -15.45
CA LYS A 111 -4.10 23.04 -15.48
C LYS A 111 -3.18 23.95 -14.67
N ASN A 112 -3.21 25.25 -14.94
CA ASN A 112 -2.37 26.23 -14.24
C ASN A 112 -2.72 26.33 -12.74
N PHE A 113 -4.01 26.26 -12.40
CA PHE A 113 -4.49 26.31 -11.02
C PHE A 113 -3.97 25.11 -10.20
N VAL A 114 -4.03 23.90 -10.75
CA VAL A 114 -3.57 22.69 -10.06
C VAL A 114 -2.04 22.65 -9.95
N GLU A 115 -1.32 23.08 -10.99
CA GLU A 115 0.14 23.22 -10.95
C GLU A 115 0.58 24.21 -9.87
N THR A 116 -0.13 25.33 -9.71
CA THR A 116 0.20 26.38 -8.73
C THR A 116 -0.19 26.00 -7.30
N SER A 117 -1.33 25.31 -7.12
CA SER A 117 -1.85 24.94 -5.79
C SER A 117 -1.12 23.78 -5.12
N ASN A 118 -0.27 23.04 -5.86
CA ASN A 118 0.44 21.84 -5.40
C ASN A 118 -0.48 20.86 -4.65
N THR A 119 -1.70 20.68 -5.18
CA THR A 119 -2.75 19.89 -4.53
C THR A 119 -2.35 18.41 -4.47
N VAL A 120 -2.49 17.81 -3.29
CA VAL A 120 -2.16 16.39 -3.03
C VAL A 120 -3.39 15.59 -2.60
N THR A 121 -3.44 14.34 -3.03
CA THR A 121 -4.35 13.32 -2.51
C THR A 121 -3.62 12.45 -1.49
N LYS A 122 -4.31 12.11 -0.39
CA LYS A 122 -3.76 11.23 0.64
C LYS A 122 -4.56 9.92 0.69
N SER A 123 -3.85 8.81 0.64
CA SER A 123 -4.38 7.47 0.88
C SER A 123 -3.84 6.95 2.20
N PHE A 124 -4.71 6.34 3.01
CA PHE A 124 -4.38 5.85 4.35
C PHE A 124 -4.46 4.34 4.35
N TYR A 125 -3.48 3.69 4.96
CA TYR A 125 -3.38 2.25 5.03
C TYR A 125 -3.05 1.80 6.46
N ALA A 126 -3.62 0.66 6.86
CA ALA A 126 -3.25 -0.08 8.05
C ALA A 126 -2.68 -1.44 7.63
N VAL A 127 -1.44 -1.72 8.02
CA VAL A 127 -0.74 -2.97 7.73
C VAL A 127 -0.82 -3.87 8.96
N VAL A 128 -1.41 -5.04 8.77
CA VAL A 128 -1.61 -6.05 9.80
C VAL A 128 -0.62 -7.20 9.58
N PRO A 129 0.32 -7.42 10.51
CA PRO A 129 1.30 -8.48 10.42
C PRO A 129 0.85 -9.76 11.10
N TYR A 130 1.20 -10.88 10.48
CA TYR A 130 1.30 -12.17 11.12
C TYR A 130 2.67 -12.76 10.79
N ASP A 131 3.49 -12.95 11.82
CA ASP A 131 4.76 -13.65 11.70
C ASP A 131 4.57 -15.03 12.32
N PRO A 132 4.45 -16.09 11.51
CA PRO A 132 4.31 -17.42 12.04
C PRO A 132 5.48 -17.71 12.99
N PRO A 133 5.25 -18.35 14.15
CA PRO A 133 6.34 -18.88 14.94
C PRO A 133 7.17 -19.73 13.99
N ALA A 134 8.46 -19.38 13.87
CA ALA A 134 9.31 -19.83 12.79
C ALA A 134 9.04 -21.32 12.52
N PHE A 135 8.82 -21.69 11.25
CA PHE A 135 9.16 -23.04 10.82
C PHE A 135 10.47 -23.34 11.50
N GLU A 136 10.47 -24.31 12.41
CA GLU A 136 11.62 -24.63 13.24
C GLU A 136 12.86 -24.47 12.38
N THR A 137 13.64 -23.43 12.65
CA THR A 137 15.05 -23.52 12.30
C THR A 137 15.51 -24.65 13.20
N PRO A 138 15.80 -25.85 12.67
CA PRO A 138 16.22 -26.92 13.53
C PRO A 138 17.55 -26.45 14.12
N LYS A 139 17.56 -26.16 15.43
CA LYS A 139 18.75 -26.10 16.29
C LYS A 139 19.99 -25.47 15.61
N GLY A 140 20.00 -24.15 15.44
CA GLY A 140 21.03 -23.49 14.63
C GLY A 140 21.90 -22.43 15.29
N ALA A 141 21.75 -22.12 16.59
CA ALA A 141 22.63 -21.13 17.24
C ALA A 141 24.11 -21.61 17.28
N LEU A 142 24.35 -22.91 17.12
CA LEU A 142 25.68 -23.51 17.02
C LEU A 142 26.16 -23.73 15.57
N ASP A 143 25.25 -23.72 14.59
CA ASP A 143 25.56 -23.93 13.17
C ASP A 143 25.95 -22.61 12.45
N SER A 144 25.51 -21.47 13.00
CA SER A 144 25.95 -20.14 12.55
C SER A 144 27.46 -19.89 12.74
N LEU A 145 28.13 -20.65 13.60
CA LEU A 145 29.59 -20.59 13.78
C LEU A 145 30.37 -21.55 12.86
N LEU A 146 29.72 -22.60 12.31
CA LEU A 146 30.34 -23.50 11.30
C LEU A 146 29.98 -23.13 9.85
N GLY A 147 28.88 -22.39 9.64
CA GLY A 147 28.41 -21.96 8.31
C GLY A 147 29.25 -20.89 7.61
N ILE A 148 30.25 -20.29 8.27
CA ILE A 148 31.14 -19.27 7.66
C ILE A 148 32.04 -19.88 6.56
N PHE A 149 32.19 -21.21 6.50
CA PHE A 149 33.05 -21.91 5.54
C PHE A 149 32.33 -22.57 4.36
N SER A 150 31.01 -22.45 4.21
CA SER A 150 30.31 -23.04 3.06
C SER A 150 29.28 -22.10 2.45
N GLY A 151 29.57 -21.62 1.24
CA GLY A 151 28.73 -20.71 0.46
C GLY A 151 27.47 -21.38 -0.11
N LYS A 152 26.60 -21.92 0.73
CA LYS A 152 25.24 -22.29 0.33
C LYS A 152 24.29 -21.14 0.64
N LYS A 153 23.77 -20.53 -0.43
CA LYS A 153 22.64 -19.60 -0.38
C LYS A 153 21.51 -20.26 0.40
N ASN A 154 21.08 -19.62 1.49
CA ASN A 154 19.84 -19.96 2.19
C ASN A 154 18.67 -19.75 1.22
N GLU A 155 18.26 -20.79 0.51
CA GLU A 155 16.97 -20.82 -0.16
C GLU A 155 15.88 -20.87 0.90
N VAL A 156 15.11 -19.78 0.98
CA VAL A 156 13.91 -19.69 1.80
C VAL A 156 12.93 -20.75 1.30
N LYS A 157 12.62 -21.75 2.14
CA LYS A 157 11.62 -22.78 1.82
C LYS A 157 10.25 -22.14 1.62
N LYS A 158 9.59 -22.46 0.50
CA LYS A 158 8.20 -22.11 0.22
C LYS A 158 7.30 -22.65 1.34
N ILE A 159 6.36 -21.84 1.83
CA ILE A 159 5.36 -22.28 2.81
C ILE A 159 4.48 -23.34 2.13
N PRO A 160 4.36 -24.57 2.68
CA PRO A 160 3.43 -25.57 2.15
C PRO A 160 1.99 -25.07 2.21
N ASP A 161 1.17 -25.45 1.24
CA ASP A 161 -0.20 -24.92 1.10
C ASP A 161 -1.07 -25.18 2.35
N GLU A 162 -0.93 -26.34 3.01
CA GLU A 162 -1.67 -26.66 4.23
C GLU A 162 -1.38 -25.65 5.38
N LYS A 163 -0.11 -25.30 5.57
CA LYS A 163 0.29 -24.32 6.59
C LYS A 163 -0.09 -22.89 6.20
N PHE A 164 -0.15 -22.61 4.90
CA PHE A 164 -0.61 -21.31 4.42
C PHE A 164 -2.07 -21.07 4.81
N GLU A 165 -2.96 -22.05 4.65
CA GLU A 165 -4.37 -21.90 5.05
C GLU A 165 -4.55 -21.71 6.57
N GLU A 166 -3.70 -22.35 7.38
CA GLU A 166 -3.64 -22.11 8.83
C GLU A 166 -3.24 -20.65 9.14
N TYR A 167 -2.13 -20.18 8.56
CA TYR A 167 -1.63 -18.82 8.77
C TYR A 167 -2.57 -17.75 8.22
N LYS A 168 -3.24 -18.07 7.12
CA LYS A 168 -4.32 -17.26 6.54
C LYS A 168 -5.42 -17.06 7.57
N THR A 169 -5.93 -18.14 8.17
CA THR A 169 -6.96 -18.03 9.21
C THR A 169 -6.53 -17.12 10.36
N GLN A 170 -5.27 -17.21 10.79
CA GLN A 170 -4.71 -16.37 11.87
C GLN A 170 -4.62 -14.89 11.49
N ILE A 171 -4.13 -14.56 10.29
CA ILE A 171 -4.04 -13.15 9.87
C ILE A 171 -5.41 -12.54 9.62
N PHE A 172 -6.38 -13.31 9.13
CA PHE A 172 -7.76 -12.86 8.96
C PHE A 172 -8.41 -12.49 10.30
N GLN A 173 -8.20 -13.30 11.34
CA GLN A 173 -8.67 -12.95 12.70
C GLN A 173 -8.09 -11.62 13.19
N ARG A 174 -6.79 -11.40 12.99
CA ARG A 174 -6.14 -10.11 13.34
C ARG A 174 -6.70 -8.94 12.54
N VAL A 175 -6.94 -9.16 11.24
CA VAL A 175 -7.55 -8.16 10.36
C VAL A 175 -8.95 -7.78 10.86
N ASP A 176 -9.76 -8.76 11.26
CA ASP A 176 -11.10 -8.50 11.79
C ASP A 176 -11.06 -7.68 13.08
N THR A 177 -10.13 -7.97 13.99
CA THR A 177 -9.91 -7.16 15.20
C THR A 177 -9.57 -5.71 14.84
N VAL A 178 -8.64 -5.50 13.90
CA VAL A 178 -8.24 -4.17 13.44
C VAL A 178 -9.39 -3.45 12.75
N ALA A 179 -10.12 -4.15 11.89
CA ALA A 179 -11.22 -3.57 11.15
C ALA A 179 -12.37 -3.13 12.05
N GLN A 180 -12.74 -3.96 13.03
CA GLN A 180 -13.77 -3.64 14.01
C GLN A 180 -13.36 -2.45 14.88
N GLY A 181 -12.12 -2.44 15.38
CA GLY A 181 -11.63 -1.35 16.24
C GLY A 181 -11.47 0.00 15.53
N LEU A 182 -11.08 -0.01 14.25
CA LEU A 182 -11.05 1.23 13.46
C LEU A 182 -12.46 1.69 13.09
N THR A 183 -13.36 0.76 12.77
CA THR A 183 -14.76 1.07 12.43
C THR A 183 -15.51 1.66 13.62
N SER A 184 -15.25 1.18 14.85
CA SER A 184 -15.85 1.74 16.06
C SER A 184 -15.38 3.18 16.35
N ALA A 185 -14.16 3.54 15.92
CA ALA A 185 -13.65 4.91 15.93
C ALA A 185 -14.14 5.76 14.73
N GLY A 186 -15.07 5.24 13.92
CA GLY A 186 -15.63 5.95 12.77
C GLY A 186 -14.75 5.93 11.51
N VAL A 187 -13.70 5.11 11.49
CA VAL A 187 -12.81 4.92 10.33
C VAL A 187 -13.23 3.65 9.59
N ARG A 188 -13.79 3.80 8.39
CA ARG A 188 -14.12 2.66 7.54
C ARG A 188 -12.86 2.07 6.96
N VAL A 189 -12.77 0.74 6.94
CA VAL A 189 -11.64 0.04 6.33
C VAL A 189 -12.09 -1.05 5.37
N ALA A 190 -11.25 -1.35 4.38
CA ALA A 190 -11.44 -2.46 3.46
C ALA A 190 -10.08 -3.13 3.17
N PRO A 191 -9.98 -4.47 3.18
CA PRO A 191 -8.76 -5.17 2.78
C PRO A 191 -8.51 -4.99 1.29
N LEU A 192 -7.24 -4.77 0.93
CA LEU A 192 -6.82 -4.73 -0.46
C LEU A 192 -6.80 -6.13 -1.07
N ASN A 193 -7.29 -6.26 -2.29
CA ASN A 193 -7.17 -7.49 -3.07
C ASN A 193 -5.76 -7.62 -3.71
N THR A 194 -5.49 -8.75 -4.36
CA THR A 194 -4.18 -9.02 -4.98
C THR A 194 -3.79 -7.97 -6.01
N ASP A 195 -4.72 -7.51 -6.85
CA ASP A 195 -4.43 -6.56 -7.93
C ASP A 195 -4.12 -5.17 -7.36
N GLU A 196 -4.90 -4.72 -6.38
CA GLU A 196 -4.69 -3.47 -5.65
C GLU A 196 -3.35 -3.47 -4.89
N LEU A 197 -2.95 -4.61 -4.32
CA LEU A 197 -1.64 -4.76 -3.68
C LEU A 197 -0.50 -4.67 -4.70
N VAL A 198 -0.65 -5.30 -5.87
CA VAL A 198 0.34 -5.21 -6.95
C VAL A 198 0.48 -3.76 -7.41
N GLU A 199 -0.63 -3.05 -7.62
CA GLU A 199 -0.62 -1.63 -7.99
C GLU A 199 0.02 -0.77 -6.88
N LEU A 200 -0.32 -1.02 -5.62
CA LEU A 200 0.26 -0.32 -4.48
C LEU A 200 1.79 -0.51 -4.45
N TYR A 201 2.30 -1.72 -4.55
CA TYR A 201 3.75 -1.93 -4.55
C TYR A 201 4.42 -1.40 -5.80
N TYR A 202 3.83 -1.59 -6.98
CA TYR A 202 4.32 -0.99 -8.21
C TYR A 202 4.48 0.52 -8.05
N SER A 203 3.50 1.16 -7.43
CA SER A 203 3.54 2.59 -7.18
C SER A 203 4.56 3.07 -6.17
N LEU A 204 4.84 2.27 -5.15
CA LEU A 204 5.82 2.59 -4.13
C LEU A 204 7.24 2.45 -4.68
N PHE A 205 7.47 1.48 -5.57
CA PHE A 205 8.79 1.25 -6.18
C PHE A 205 9.02 2.08 -7.45
N ASN A 206 7.97 2.60 -8.10
CA ASN A 206 8.05 3.38 -9.34
C ASN A 206 7.34 4.75 -9.22
N PRO A 207 7.77 5.64 -8.31
CA PRO A 207 7.08 6.90 -8.06
C PRO A 207 7.02 7.84 -9.28
N GLY A 208 8.00 7.76 -10.19
CA GLY A 208 8.08 8.65 -11.37
C GLY A 208 7.26 8.21 -12.60
N GLU A 209 6.83 6.94 -12.68
CA GLU A 209 6.05 6.45 -13.82
C GLU A 209 4.55 6.69 -13.66
N ILE A 210 4.05 6.71 -12.42
CA ILE A 210 2.63 6.93 -12.17
C ILE A 210 2.24 8.41 -12.27
N GLU A 211 3.18 9.33 -12.05
CA GLU A 211 2.98 10.74 -12.43
C GLU A 211 2.72 10.89 -13.95
N LYS A 212 3.06 9.88 -14.77
CA LYS A 212 2.79 9.84 -16.22
C LYS A 212 1.54 9.05 -16.62
N GLY A 213 0.79 8.51 -15.65
CA GLY A 213 -0.63 8.26 -15.85
C GLY A 213 -1.09 6.85 -16.24
N ARG A 214 -0.43 5.77 -15.80
CA ARG A 214 -1.06 4.43 -15.57
C ARG A 214 -0.02 3.42 -15.03
N ALA A 215 -0.44 2.49 -14.17
CA ALA A 215 0.30 1.25 -13.94
C ALA A 215 0.20 0.36 -15.20
N PRO A 216 1.23 -0.46 -15.53
CA PRO A 216 1.17 -1.34 -16.68
C PRO A 216 0.00 -2.32 -16.56
N GLU A 217 -0.68 -2.60 -17.67
CA GLU A 217 -1.76 -3.59 -17.72
C GLU A 217 -1.19 -4.97 -17.36
N ILE A 218 -1.84 -5.63 -16.39
CA ILE A 218 -1.49 -6.98 -15.96
C ILE A 218 -1.94 -7.93 -17.09
N GLN A 219 -1.00 -8.63 -17.72
CA GLN A 219 -1.28 -9.67 -18.72
C GLN A 219 -1.64 -11.00 -18.06
#